data_AF-X0XPU1-F1
#
_entry.id   AF-X0XPU1-F1
#
_cell.length_a   1.000
_cell.length_b   1.000
_cell.length_c   1.000
_cell.angle_alpha   90.00
_cell.angle_beta   90.00
_cell.angle_gamma   90.00
#
_symmetry.space_group_name_H-M   'P 1'
#
loop_
_entity.id
_entity.type
_entity.pdbx_description
1 polymer ?
#
loop_
_entity_poly.entity_id
_entity_poly.type
_entity_poly.pdbx_seq_one_letter_code
_entity_poly.pdbx_strand_id
1 'polypeptide(L)'
;MSLQASLVSRLDRLGRAKEIAQIGSVIGRSFSYKMINNVADFSIDDLNSCLERIVASGLANQQGEDQDVTYIFKHALVQDVAYSTLLRDRRRQTHASIARTLEAVSPEAVAMTPEL
;
A
#
# COMPACT_ATOMS: atom_id res chain seq x y z
N MET A 1 7.13 -1.55 26.53
CA MET A 1 6.34 -1.56 25.29
C MET A 1 7.32 -1.43 24.13
N SER A 2 7.42 -2.40 23.22
CA SER A 2 8.37 -2.32 22.11
C SER A 2 7.89 -1.31 21.06
N LEU A 3 8.82 -0.75 20.26
CA LEU A 3 8.49 0.16 19.15
C LEU A 3 7.48 -0.48 18.18
N GLN A 4 7.65 -1.78 17.91
CA GLN A 4 6.74 -2.58 17.07
C GLN A 4 5.33 -2.65 17.66
N ALA A 5 5.17 -2.90 18.96
CA ALA A 5 3.85 -2.94 19.60
C ALA A 5 3.11 -1.59 19.53
N SER A 6 3.85 -0.48 19.62
CA SER A 6 3.29 0.86 19.43
C SER A 6 2.81 1.09 17.99
N LEU A 7 3.58 0.62 16.99
CA LEU A 7 3.19 0.70 15.58
C LEU A 7 1.98 -0.17 15.24
N VAL A 8 1.93 -1.40 15.77
CA VAL A 8 0.75 -2.28 15.62
C VAL A 8 -0.49 -1.58 16.17
N SER A 9 -0.41 -0.99 17.37
CA SER A 9 -1.54 -0.26 17.96
C SER A 9 -1.98 0.93 17.10
N ARG A 10 -1.04 1.67 16.50
CA ARG A 10 -1.37 2.77 15.57
C ARG A 10 -2.01 2.27 14.28
N LEU A 11 -1.53 1.16 13.73
CA LEU A 11 -2.13 0.51 12.56
C LEU A 11 -3.54 -0.01 12.87
N ASP A 12 -3.77 -0.59 14.05
CA ASP A 12 -5.11 -1.06 14.45
C ASP A 12 -6.11 0.09 14.59
N ARG A 13 -5.66 1.27 15.04
CA ARG A 13 -6.49 2.50 15.11
C ARG A 13 -6.91 3.05 13.75
N LEU A 14 -6.30 2.61 12.65
CA LEU A 14 -6.71 3.01 11.30
C LEU A 14 -8.09 2.45 10.90
N GLY A 15 -8.55 1.37 11.56
CA GLY A 15 -9.78 0.69 11.16
C GLY A 15 -9.70 0.24 9.71
N ARG A 16 -10.66 0.64 8.87
CA ARG A 16 -10.72 0.26 7.44
C ARG A 16 -9.50 0.74 6.64
N ALA A 17 -8.86 1.84 7.04
CA ALA A 17 -7.66 2.35 6.37
C ALA A 17 -6.42 1.45 6.59
N LYS A 18 -6.48 0.50 7.53
CA LYS A 18 -5.44 -0.53 7.70
C LYS A 18 -5.27 -1.36 6.44
N GLU A 19 -6.36 -1.66 5.74
CA GLU A 19 -6.32 -2.46 4.51
C GLU A 19 -5.56 -1.74 3.39
N ILE A 20 -5.73 -0.43 3.25
CA ILE A 20 -4.97 0.38 2.29
C ILE A 20 -3.49 0.43 2.66
N ALA A 21 -3.15 0.59 3.95
CA ALA A 21 -1.76 0.51 4.41
C ALA A 21 -1.14 -0.87 4.16
N GLN A 22 -1.92 -1.93 4.34
CA GLN A 22 -1.55 -3.30 4.03
C GLN A 22 -1.28 -3.50 2.53
N ILE A 23 -2.17 -3.08 1.65
CA ILE A 23 -1.96 -3.14 0.18
C ILE A 23 -0.73 -2.34 -0.22
N GLY A 24 -0.61 -1.10 0.27
CA GLY A 24 0.55 -0.25 0.04
C GLY A 24 1.86 -0.93 0.44
N SER A 25 1.86 -1.66 1.56
CA SER A 25 3.05 -2.38 2.03
C SER A 25 3.51 -3.53 1.13
N VAL A 26 2.57 -4.11 0.36
CA VAL A 26 2.86 -5.13 -0.66
C VAL A 26 3.42 -4.49 -1.93
N ILE A 27 2.96 -3.29 -2.29
CA ILE A 27 3.47 -2.53 -3.44
C ILE A 27 4.92 -2.09 -3.18
N GLY A 28 5.19 -1.52 -2.00
CA GLY A 28 6.53 -1.08 -1.62
C GLY A 28 6.52 0.05 -0.59
N ARG A 29 7.70 0.64 -0.34
CA ARG A 29 7.83 1.76 0.61
C ARG A 29 7.11 3.03 0.13
N SER A 30 6.98 3.20 -1.18
CA SER A 30 6.26 4.29 -1.84
C SER A 30 5.32 3.73 -2.90
N PHE A 31 4.12 4.27 -3.02
CA PHE A 31 3.13 3.86 -4.01
C PHE A 31 2.31 5.06 -4.49
N SER A 32 1.87 5.05 -5.74
CA SER A 32 1.03 6.11 -6.30
C SER A 32 -0.45 5.89 -5.99
N TYR A 33 -1.23 6.97 -6.03
CA TYR A 33 -2.69 6.88 -5.94
C TYR A 33 -3.28 5.98 -7.02
N LYS A 34 -2.84 6.16 -8.28
CA LYS A 34 -3.30 5.35 -9.42
C LYS A 34 -3.08 3.85 -9.18
N MET A 35 -1.92 3.47 -8.65
CA MET A 35 -1.61 2.06 -8.38
C MET A 35 -2.54 1.48 -7.32
N ILE A 36 -2.73 2.18 -6.20
CA ILE A 36 -3.58 1.65 -5.13
C ILE A 36 -5.06 1.67 -5.51
N ASN A 37 -5.51 2.65 -6.29
CA ASN A 37 -6.88 2.71 -6.81
C ASN A 37 -7.20 1.54 -7.76
N ASN A 38 -6.22 1.07 -8.53
CA ASN A 38 -6.41 -0.08 -9.43
C ASN A 38 -6.35 -1.43 -8.70
N VAL A 39 -5.77 -1.49 -7.50
CA VAL A 39 -5.55 -2.73 -6.75
C VAL A 39 -6.55 -2.89 -5.62
N ALA A 40 -6.93 -1.79 -4.97
CA ALA A 40 -7.87 -1.79 -3.86
C ALA A 40 -9.31 -1.83 -4.38
N ASP A 41 -10.12 -2.70 -3.80
CA ASP A 41 -11.56 -2.78 -4.07
C ASP A 41 -12.33 -1.78 -3.20
N PHE A 42 -12.08 -0.49 -3.44
CA PHE A 42 -12.63 0.63 -2.68
C PHE A 42 -13.29 1.63 -3.63
N SER A 43 -14.35 2.30 -3.15
CA SER A 43 -14.84 3.50 -3.82
C SER A 43 -13.77 4.61 -3.74
N ILE A 44 -13.80 5.55 -4.69
CA ILE A 44 -12.86 6.68 -4.73
C ILE A 44 -12.92 7.48 -3.41
N ASP A 45 -14.12 7.75 -2.90
CA ASP A 45 -14.32 8.50 -1.67
C ASP A 45 -13.81 7.75 -0.43
N ASP A 46 -14.06 6.45 -0.35
CA ASP A 46 -13.55 5.62 0.75
C ASP A 46 -12.02 5.50 0.71
N LEU A 47 -11.44 5.37 -0.49
CA LEU A 47 -10.00 5.29 -0.68
C LEU A 47 -9.32 6.60 -0.25
N ASN A 48 -9.84 7.75 -0.71
CA ASN A 48 -9.35 9.08 -0.33
C ASN A 48 -9.40 9.26 1.20
N SER A 49 -10.56 8.96 1.80
CA SER A 49 -10.74 9.03 3.26
C SER A 49 -9.76 8.12 4.00
N CYS A 50 -9.47 6.93 3.47
CA CYS A 50 -8.50 6.01 4.06
C CYS A 50 -7.06 6.53 3.95
N LEU A 51 -6.66 7.06 2.80
CA LEU A 51 -5.34 7.64 2.57
C LEU A 51 -5.10 8.86 3.46
N GLU A 52 -6.08 9.75 3.57
CA GLU A 52 -6.05 10.88 4.49
C GLU A 52 -5.86 10.43 5.94
N ARG A 53 -6.58 9.39 6.37
CA ARG A 53 -6.41 8.82 7.72
C ARG A 53 -5.02 8.24 7.95
N ILE A 54 -4.42 7.58 6.95
CA ILE A 54 -3.05 7.07 7.05
C ILE A 54 -2.06 8.23 7.22
N VAL A 55 -2.21 9.31 6.44
CA VAL A 55 -1.36 10.50 6.53
C VAL A 55 -1.55 11.22 7.85
N ALA A 56 -2.80 11.46 8.27
CA ALA A 56 -3.15 12.10 9.54
C ALA A 56 -2.67 11.29 10.75
N SER A 57 -2.66 9.95 10.65
CA SER A 57 -2.09 9.09 11.69
C SER A 57 -0.57 9.24 11.82
N GLY A 58 0.09 9.86 10.84
CA GLY A 58 1.53 10.04 10.77
C GLY A 58 2.30 8.77 10.42
N LEU A 59 1.67 7.79 9.77
CA LEU A 59 2.31 6.55 9.32
C LEU A 59 2.89 6.66 7.90
N ALA A 60 2.27 7.47 7.05
CA ALA A 60 2.78 7.82 5.73
C ALA A 60 2.79 9.35 5.54
N ASN A 61 3.49 9.80 4.51
CA ASN A 61 3.41 11.15 3.97
C ASN A 61 2.83 11.09 2.56
N GLN A 62 2.06 12.12 2.21
CA GLN A 62 1.69 12.40 0.84
C GLN A 62 2.76 13.30 0.21
N GLN A 63 3.15 13.01 -1.03
CA GLN A 63 4.05 13.83 -1.84
C GLN A 63 3.48 14.00 -3.25
N GLY A 64 3.63 15.21 -3.80
CA GLY A 64 3.04 15.57 -5.09
C GLY A 64 1.59 16.02 -4.96
N GLU A 65 1.03 16.45 -6.09
CA GLU A 65 -0.32 17.00 -6.22
C GLU A 65 -1.05 16.33 -7.40
N ASP A 66 -2.38 16.42 -7.39
CA ASP A 66 -3.27 15.90 -8.42
C ASP A 66 -2.97 14.44 -8.84
N GLN A 67 -2.50 14.25 -10.07
CA GLN A 67 -2.38 12.95 -10.72
C GLN A 67 -1.06 12.21 -10.42
N ASP A 68 -0.09 12.91 -9.84
CA ASP A 68 1.23 12.40 -9.51
C ASP A 68 1.43 12.24 -8.00
N VAL A 69 0.32 12.25 -7.26
CA VAL A 69 0.34 12.04 -5.82
C VAL A 69 0.84 10.63 -5.47
N THR A 70 1.84 10.60 -4.59
CA THR A 70 2.45 9.40 -4.04
C THR A 70 2.37 9.39 -2.53
N TYR A 71 2.29 8.20 -1.97
CA TYR A 71 2.26 7.96 -0.54
C TYR A 71 3.49 7.17 -0.14
N ILE A 72 4.20 7.66 0.86
CA ILE A 72 5.47 7.09 1.31
C ILE A 72 5.37 6.77 2.79
N PHE A 73 5.62 5.51 3.17
CA PHE A 73 5.72 5.15 4.57
C PHE A 73 6.90 5.88 5.22
N LYS A 74 6.63 6.55 6.36
CA LYS A 74 7.66 7.33 7.06
C LYS A 74 8.86 6.48 7.46
N HIS A 75 8.63 5.22 7.81
CA HIS A 75 9.67 4.28 8.23
C HIS A 75 9.47 2.92 7.56
N ALA A 76 10.57 2.23 7.22
CA ALA A 76 10.53 0.85 6.74
C ALA A 76 9.78 -0.08 7.72
N LEU A 77 9.96 0.15 9.03
CA LEU A 77 9.25 -0.62 10.06
C LEU A 77 7.72 -0.48 9.98
N VAL A 78 7.19 0.65 9.51
CA VAL A 78 5.73 0.80 9.31
C VAL A 78 5.26 -0.14 8.19
N GLN A 79 6.01 -0.19 7.09
CA GLN A 79 5.75 -1.11 5.99
C GLN A 79 5.82 -2.55 6.46
N ASP A 80 6.87 -2.93 7.20
CA ASP A 80 7.05 -4.30 7.71
C ASP A 80 5.91 -4.72 8.64
N VAL A 81 5.47 -3.82 9.54
CA VAL A 81 4.36 -4.11 10.46
C VAL A 81 3.04 -4.22 9.69
N ALA A 82 2.77 -3.31 8.74
CA ALA A 82 1.58 -3.42 7.90
C ALA A 82 1.58 -4.75 7.12
N TYR A 83 2.69 -5.09 6.49
CA TYR A 83 2.87 -6.31 5.69
C TYR A 83 2.76 -7.60 6.51
N SER A 84 3.32 -7.62 7.72
CA SER A 84 3.27 -8.79 8.61
C SER A 84 1.88 -9.03 9.21
N THR A 85 1.04 -8.01 9.32
CA THR A 85 -0.36 -8.16 9.77
C THR A 85 -1.31 -8.69 8.69
N LEU A 86 -0.80 -8.90 7.47
CA LEU A 86 -1.56 -9.33 6.30
C LEU A 86 -1.64 -10.86 6.27
N LEU A 87 -2.87 -11.41 6.28
CA LEU A 87 -3.07 -12.86 6.22
C LEU A 87 -2.50 -13.44 4.92
N ARG A 88 -2.01 -14.69 4.97
CA ARG A 88 -1.36 -15.36 3.83
C ARG A 88 -2.20 -15.32 2.54
N ASP A 89 -3.50 -15.64 2.65
CA ASP A 89 -4.38 -15.66 1.48
C ASP A 89 -4.60 -14.27 0.89
N ARG A 90 -4.81 -13.27 1.75
CA ARG A 90 -4.96 -11.88 1.32
C ARG A 90 -3.68 -11.38 0.65
N ARG A 91 -2.52 -11.78 1.16
CA ARG A 91 -1.21 -11.42 0.60
C ARG A 91 -1.05 -11.98 -0.81
N ARG A 92 -1.43 -13.24 -1.03
CA ARG A 92 -1.42 -13.86 -2.36
C ARG A 92 -2.38 -13.14 -3.33
N GLN A 93 -3.59 -12.80 -2.88
CA GLN A 93 -4.56 -12.07 -3.69
C GLN A 93 -4.05 -10.66 -4.07
N THR A 94 -3.51 -9.93 -3.11
CA THR A 94 -2.96 -8.59 -3.34
C THR A 94 -1.77 -8.65 -4.31
N HIS A 95 -0.85 -9.60 -4.15
CA HIS A 95 0.25 -9.80 -5.10
C HIS A 95 -0.26 -10.10 -6.52
N ALA A 96 -1.26 -10.98 -6.66
CA ALA A 96 -1.85 -11.29 -7.96
C ALA A 96 -2.53 -10.06 -8.59
N SER A 97 -3.22 -9.25 -7.79
CA SER A 97 -3.86 -8.02 -8.29
C SER A 97 -2.83 -6.98 -8.73
N ILE A 98 -1.75 -6.79 -7.95
CA ILE A 98 -0.63 -5.91 -8.31
C ILE A 98 0.00 -6.36 -9.62
N ALA A 99 0.28 -7.65 -9.79
CA ALA A 99 0.86 -8.20 -11.02
C ALA A 99 -0.02 -7.89 -12.24
N ARG A 100 -1.33 -8.16 -12.16
CA ARG A 100 -2.29 -7.85 -13.24
C ARG A 100 -2.34 -6.37 -13.58
N THR A 101 -2.29 -5.49 -12.58
CA THR A 101 -2.26 -4.04 -12.81
C THR A 101 -0.98 -3.62 -13.53
N LEU A 102 0.18 -4.19 -13.16
CA LEU A 102 1.45 -3.90 -13.83
C LEU A 102 1.45 -4.41 -15.29
N GLU A 103 0.92 -5.61 -15.54
CA GLU A 103 0.75 -6.17 -16.89
C GLU A 103 -0.17 -5.30 -17.77
N ALA A 104 -1.25 -4.77 -17.20
CA ALA A 104 -2.21 -3.92 -17.93
C ALA A 104 -1.64 -2.53 -18.27
N VAL A 105 -0.75 -1.99 -17.42
CA VAL A 105 -0.13 -0.67 -17.61
C VAL A 105 1.16 -0.76 -18.45
N SER A 106 1.75 -1.96 -18.58
CA SER A 106 2.91 -2.23 -19.43
C SER A 106 2.77 -3.54 -20.20
N PRO A 107 2.29 -3.50 -21.46
CA PRO A 107 2.42 -4.64 -22.36
C PRO A 107 3.88 -5.02 -22.67
N GLU A 108 4.83 -4.14 -22.39
CA GLU A 108 6.27 -4.30 -22.74
C GLU A 108 7.16 -4.74 -21.56
N ALA A 109 6.62 -4.94 -20.35
CA ALA A 109 7.40 -5.39 -19.19
C ALA A 109 7.40 -6.92 -18.97
N VAL A 110 6.96 -7.71 -19.95
CA VAL A 110 7.03 -9.19 -19.94
C VAL A 110 8.17 -9.73 -20.82
N ALA A 111 8.94 -8.86 -21.49
CA ALA A 111 10.03 -9.27 -22.39
C ALA A 111 11.44 -9.19 -21.79
N MET A 112 11.61 -8.99 -20.48
CA MET A 112 12.95 -8.90 -19.87
C MET A 112 13.04 -9.65 -18.54
N THR A 113 12.97 -10.98 -18.59
CA THR A 113 13.77 -11.84 -17.71
C THR A 113 14.59 -12.81 -18.57
N PRO A 114 15.71 -12.38 -19.16
CA PRO A 114 16.81 -13.29 -19.41
C PRO A 114 17.74 -13.17 -18.21
N GLU A 115 17.78 -14.12 -17.28
CA GLU A 115 19.06 -14.50 -16.69
C GLU A 115 19.06 -16.02 -16.47
N LEU A 116 20.15 -16.59 -16.96
CA LEU A 116 20.54 -17.99 -17.11
C LEU A 116 20.67 -18.74 -15.79
#